data_AF-A0A923U212-F1
#
_entry.id   AF-A0A923U212-F1
#
_cell.length_a   1.000
_cell.length_b   1.000
_cell.length_c   1.000
_cell.angle_alpha   90.00
_cell.angle_beta   90.00
_cell.angle_gamma   90.00
#
_symmetry.space_group_name_H-M   'P 1'
#
loop_
_entity.id
_entity.type
_entity.pdbx_description
1 polymer ?
#
loop_
_entity_poly.entity_id
_entity_poly.type
_entity_poly.pdbx_seq_one_letter_code
_entity_poly.pdbx_strand_id
1 'polypeptide(L)'
;MKSKIILSFFLLLPSLSVQAREGGWVSSGGEVFQDETNPWFLKNVSEVKYCVTTGSSFSTTIVEVQAIVKTSIAYWKSEFERVNQQSLAKGEFAVGTQTFTEVDCGSGSIDLRLQFGYETLTPDQKTYFEDPKKYIGVAVRTEYDPVQIRGKGFIYVASDTGPYAYRNNGTLVAGAWQKPKLLQYVLLHELGHVFGLPHAGGGLMSQTFLEQVLNTKLYEIFSKIEVESYLSPNAQVKMCDGIDSNTRQWFGAPLQSACITLSQKAQGGYQVTGEGGVKLGTLKPVVINIMDLRSKPAMVLNLPDEQKIFTPEETKFRSFMNGAMMIDIGGTSTFIPENGTAPKSAYVRISPTSLAIFGSSGPMIRPVFLYNSLLATALMISTQGTKK
;
A
#
# COMPACT_ATOMS: atom_id res chain seq x y z
N MET A 1 8.58 66.28 49.58
CA MET A 1 8.96 65.54 48.35
C MET A 1 7.67 65.06 47.69
N LYS A 2 7.42 65.48 46.45
CA LYS A 2 6.15 65.23 45.73
C LYS A 2 6.22 63.89 44.99
N SER A 3 5.33 62.96 45.35
CA SER A 3 5.18 61.67 44.68
C SER A 3 4.28 61.83 43.45
N LYS A 4 4.78 61.45 42.27
CA LYS A 4 3.99 61.38 41.03
C LYS A 4 3.65 59.91 40.77
N ILE A 5 2.37 59.57 40.95
CA ILE A 5 1.80 58.28 40.55
C ILE A 5 1.51 58.37 39.05
N ILE A 6 2.23 57.59 38.24
CA ILE A 6 1.97 57.42 36.82
C ILE A 6 0.96 56.28 36.68
N LEU A 7 -0.28 56.63 36.33
CA LEU A 7 -1.36 55.71 36.02
C LEU A 7 -1.14 55.20 34.59
N SER A 8 -0.57 54.02 34.43
CA SER A 8 -0.34 53.39 33.13
C SER A 8 -1.64 52.73 32.64
N PHE A 9 -2.21 53.31 31.60
CA PHE A 9 -3.43 52.84 30.92
C PHE A 9 -3.12 51.52 30.19
N PHE A 10 -3.63 50.40 30.73
CA PHE A 10 -3.55 49.09 30.09
C PHE A 10 -4.57 49.05 28.95
N LEU A 11 -4.11 49.32 27.72
CA LEU A 11 -4.84 49.07 26.49
C LEU A 11 -5.01 47.54 26.32
N LEU A 12 -6.19 47.06 26.69
CA LEU A 12 -6.71 45.73 26.31
C LEU A 12 -6.87 45.69 24.79
N LEU A 13 -5.81 45.28 24.10
CA LEU A 13 -5.93 44.78 22.73
C LEU A 13 -6.66 43.44 22.80
N PRO A 14 -7.85 43.29 22.21
CA PRO A 14 -8.42 41.97 22.02
C PRO A 14 -7.49 41.23 21.06
N SER A 15 -6.75 40.26 21.58
CA SER A 15 -6.07 39.27 20.78
C SER A 15 -7.15 38.59 19.94
N LEU A 16 -7.26 39.03 18.69
CA LEU A 16 -7.94 38.31 17.63
C LEU A 16 -7.16 37.01 17.43
N SER A 17 -7.47 36.03 18.28
CA SER A 17 -7.20 34.62 18.02
C SER A 17 -8.09 34.25 16.84
N VAL A 18 -7.65 34.60 15.63
CA VAL A 18 -8.12 33.95 14.41
C VAL A 18 -7.73 32.49 14.60
N GLN A 19 -8.67 31.68 15.08
CA GLN A 19 -8.56 30.24 15.01
C GLN A 19 -8.57 29.91 13.52
N ALA A 20 -7.38 29.78 12.94
CA ALA A 20 -7.21 29.13 11.66
C ALA A 20 -7.62 27.65 11.84
N ARG A 21 -8.94 27.40 11.82
CA ARG A 21 -9.55 26.11 11.47
C ARG A 21 -9.59 25.98 9.94
N GLU A 22 -8.58 26.49 9.26
CA GLU A 22 -8.37 26.30 7.83
C GLU A 22 -7.40 25.13 7.68
N GLY A 23 -7.81 24.10 6.93
CA GLY A 23 -7.13 22.81 6.83
C GLY A 23 -5.62 22.93 6.60
N GLY A 24 -4.85 22.67 7.65
CA GLY A 24 -3.40 22.64 7.60
C GLY A 24 -2.89 21.56 6.66
N TRP A 25 -1.69 21.78 6.12
CA TRP A 25 -1.05 20.81 5.24
C TRP A 25 -0.54 19.62 6.03
N VAL A 26 -1.03 18.44 5.68
CA VAL A 26 -0.68 17.18 6.32
C VAL A 26 0.18 16.36 5.37
N SER A 27 1.36 15.95 5.82
CA SER A 27 2.28 15.06 5.11
C SER A 27 2.25 13.67 5.74
N SER A 28 2.31 12.62 4.92
CA SER A 28 2.26 11.22 5.35
C SER A 28 3.48 10.69 6.13
N GLY A 29 4.27 11.55 6.79
CA GLY A 29 5.53 11.19 7.49
C GLY A 29 5.48 11.26 9.02
N GLY A 30 4.35 11.65 9.62
CA GLY A 30 4.22 11.91 11.07
C GLY A 30 2.80 11.75 11.61
N GLU A 31 2.19 10.58 11.34
CA GLU A 31 0.77 10.19 11.51
C GLU A 31 0.21 10.27 12.96
N VAL A 32 0.29 11.45 13.60
CA VAL A 32 -0.14 11.63 15.00
C VAL A 32 -1.57 12.18 15.11
N PHE A 33 -2.16 12.72 14.04
CA PHE A 33 -3.53 13.27 14.10
C PHE A 33 -4.58 12.33 13.45
N GLN A 34 -5.81 12.36 13.99
CA GLN A 34 -6.82 11.33 13.73
C GLN A 34 -7.29 11.28 12.27
N ASP A 35 -7.63 12.41 11.66
CA ASP A 35 -8.18 12.46 10.29
C ASP A 35 -7.10 12.48 9.19
N GLU A 36 -5.82 12.53 9.54
CA GLU A 36 -4.70 12.52 8.59
C GLU A 36 -4.64 11.25 7.75
N THR A 37 -5.10 10.14 8.33
CA THR A 37 -5.14 8.84 7.66
C THR A 37 -6.44 8.61 6.90
N ASN A 38 -7.39 9.56 6.89
CA ASN A 38 -8.62 9.39 6.13
C ASN A 38 -8.31 9.33 4.62
N PRO A 39 -8.93 8.38 3.88
CA PRO A 39 -8.88 8.37 2.43
C PRO A 39 -9.34 9.72 1.86
N TRP A 40 -8.69 10.20 0.81
CA TRP A 40 -9.03 11.49 0.22
C TRP A 40 -10.35 11.44 -0.55
N PHE A 41 -10.73 10.26 -1.05
CA PHE A 41 -11.92 10.09 -1.89
C PHE A 41 -12.71 8.86 -1.46
N LEU A 42 -13.96 9.08 -1.05
CA LEU A 42 -14.94 8.04 -0.70
C LEU A 42 -16.00 7.86 -1.79
N LYS A 43 -16.95 6.94 -1.56
CA LYS A 43 -18.05 6.57 -2.49
C LYS A 43 -18.91 7.74 -2.99
N ASN A 44 -18.94 8.88 -2.29
CA ASN A 44 -19.69 10.09 -2.68
C ASN A 44 -18.99 10.91 -3.77
N VAL A 45 -17.69 10.67 -4.01
CA VAL A 45 -16.95 11.28 -5.12
C VAL A 45 -17.08 10.34 -6.32
N SER A 46 -17.58 10.81 -7.46
CA SER A 46 -17.70 9.99 -8.68
C SER A 46 -16.49 10.13 -9.61
N GLU A 47 -15.90 11.32 -9.65
CA GLU A 47 -14.75 11.68 -10.48
C GLU A 47 -13.69 12.38 -9.63
N VAL A 48 -12.43 11.98 -9.83
CA VAL A 48 -11.23 12.63 -9.30
C VAL A 48 -10.46 13.22 -10.48
N LYS A 49 -10.35 14.54 -10.53
CA LYS A 49 -9.56 15.23 -11.55
C LYS A 49 -8.12 15.32 -11.09
N TYR A 50 -7.22 14.69 -11.85
CA TYR A 50 -5.80 14.73 -11.56
C TYR A 50 -5.01 15.33 -12.71
N CYS A 51 -3.82 15.84 -12.42
CA CYS A 51 -2.93 16.38 -13.44
C CYS A 51 -1.48 15.96 -13.13
N VAL A 52 -0.64 15.85 -14.16
CA VAL A 52 0.75 15.39 -14.06
C VAL A 52 1.70 16.46 -14.59
N THR A 53 2.76 16.76 -13.84
CA THR A 53 3.84 17.66 -14.28
C THR A 53 5.21 17.05 -14.01
N THR A 54 6.17 17.27 -14.91
CA THR A 54 7.56 16.83 -14.75
C THR A 54 8.51 18.01 -14.94
N GLY A 55 9.48 18.13 -14.04
CA GLY A 55 10.60 19.07 -14.14
C GLY A 55 11.70 18.53 -15.05
N SER A 56 12.57 19.41 -15.52
CA SER A 56 13.71 19.07 -16.38
C SER A 56 14.76 18.17 -15.70
N SER A 57 14.81 18.18 -14.37
CA SER A 57 15.75 17.38 -13.57
C SER A 57 15.25 15.97 -13.25
N PHE A 58 14.09 15.57 -13.79
CA PHE A 58 13.54 14.23 -13.65
C PHE A 58 13.99 13.35 -14.83
N SER A 59 14.67 12.22 -14.58
CA SER A 59 15.40 11.51 -15.65
C SER A 59 14.55 10.76 -16.67
N THR A 60 13.23 10.74 -16.54
CA THR A 60 12.28 10.02 -17.42
C THR A 60 11.30 11.01 -18.04
N THR A 61 10.65 10.59 -19.12
CA THR A 61 9.77 11.46 -19.90
C THR A 61 8.39 11.60 -19.27
N ILE A 62 7.69 12.71 -19.53
CA ILE A 62 6.30 12.92 -19.10
C ILE A 62 5.36 11.79 -19.56
N VAL A 63 5.57 11.26 -20.76
CA VAL A 63 4.75 10.18 -21.33
C VAL A 63 4.88 8.90 -20.51
N GLU A 64 6.12 8.54 -20.13
CA GLU A 64 6.39 7.37 -19.27
C GLU A 64 5.79 7.58 -17.87
N VAL A 65 5.96 8.77 -17.29
CA VAL A 65 5.38 9.12 -15.98
C VAL A 65 3.86 8.98 -16.01
N GLN A 66 3.18 9.53 -17.02
CA GLN A 66 1.73 9.43 -17.17
C GLN A 66 1.26 7.97 -17.29
N ALA A 67 1.99 7.13 -18.03
CA ALA A 67 1.69 5.71 -18.15
C ALA A 67 1.84 4.97 -16.81
N ILE A 68 2.88 5.29 -16.02
CA ILE A 68 3.09 4.71 -14.70
C ILE A 68 2.00 5.17 -13.74
N VAL A 69 1.63 6.46 -13.72
CA VAL A 69 0.53 6.99 -12.90
C VAL A 69 -0.78 6.25 -13.19
N LYS A 70 -1.15 6.08 -14.47
CA LYS A 70 -2.35 5.34 -14.87
C LYS A 70 -2.32 3.90 -14.37
N THR A 71 -1.18 3.23 -14.51
CA THR A 71 -1.00 1.85 -14.04
C THR A 71 -1.09 1.74 -12.52
N SER A 72 -0.51 2.69 -11.77
CA SER A 72 -0.53 2.71 -10.31
C SER A 72 -1.93 3.01 -9.74
N ILE A 73 -2.69 3.91 -10.38
CA ILE A 73 -4.11 4.13 -10.03
C ILE A 73 -4.92 2.85 -10.31
N ALA A 74 -4.73 2.23 -11.49
CA ALA A 74 -5.43 1.00 -11.85
C ALA A 74 -5.14 -0.15 -10.89
N TYR A 75 -3.88 -0.28 -10.43
CA TYR A 75 -3.50 -1.24 -9.40
C TYR A 75 -4.35 -1.07 -8.14
N TRP A 76 -4.37 0.12 -7.53
CA TRP A 76 -5.12 0.34 -6.29
C TRP A 76 -6.62 0.13 -6.47
N LYS A 77 -7.19 0.58 -7.59
CA LYS A 77 -8.59 0.30 -7.91
C LYS A 77 -8.89 -1.20 -7.93
N SER A 78 -8.01 -2.00 -8.56
CA SER A 78 -8.16 -3.46 -8.64
C SER A 78 -7.98 -4.16 -7.27
N GLU A 79 -7.11 -3.62 -6.40
CA GLU A 79 -6.95 -4.11 -5.03
C GLU A 79 -8.25 -3.94 -4.23
N PHE A 80 -8.82 -2.73 -4.26
CA PHE A 80 -10.06 -2.44 -3.53
C PHE A 80 -11.28 -3.13 -4.13
N GLU A 81 -11.38 -3.23 -5.46
CA GLU A 81 -12.45 -3.96 -6.13
C GLU A 81 -12.50 -5.43 -5.65
N ARG A 82 -11.34 -6.10 -5.65
CA ARG A 82 -11.23 -7.50 -5.21
C ARG A 82 -11.61 -7.68 -3.74
N VAL A 83 -11.17 -6.78 -2.87
CA VAL A 83 -11.56 -6.83 -1.44
C VAL A 83 -13.05 -6.57 -1.25
N ASN A 84 -13.63 -5.63 -2.01
CA ASN A 84 -15.06 -5.32 -1.93
C ASN A 84 -15.97 -6.48 -2.36
N GLN A 85 -15.44 -7.41 -3.17
CA GLN A 85 -16.12 -8.64 -3.58
C GLN A 85 -15.97 -9.79 -2.56
N GLN A 86 -15.06 -9.67 -1.58
CA GLN A 86 -14.79 -10.70 -0.58
C GLN A 86 -15.55 -10.42 0.72
N SER A 87 -16.48 -11.31 1.10
CA SER A 87 -17.35 -11.10 2.27
C SER A 87 -16.60 -10.86 3.58
N LEU A 88 -15.49 -11.58 3.81
CA LEU A 88 -14.69 -11.45 5.03
C LEU A 88 -13.81 -10.20 5.03
N ALA A 89 -13.40 -9.71 3.85
CA ALA A 89 -12.43 -8.62 3.71
C ALA A 89 -13.07 -7.27 3.46
N LYS A 90 -14.35 -7.27 3.06
CA LYS A 90 -15.14 -6.08 2.80
C LYS A 90 -15.24 -5.19 4.04
N GLY A 91 -14.89 -3.93 3.86
CA GLY A 91 -15.05 -2.88 4.86
C GLY A 91 -16.48 -2.35 4.99
N GLU A 92 -16.66 -1.45 5.94
CA GLU A 92 -17.92 -0.73 6.18
C GLU A 92 -18.14 0.43 5.17
N PHE A 93 -17.08 0.83 4.47
CA PHE A 93 -17.11 1.79 3.37
C PHE A 93 -16.20 1.33 2.22
N ALA A 94 -16.37 1.95 1.05
CA ALA A 94 -15.59 1.66 -0.15
C ALA A 94 -14.74 2.86 -0.58
N VAL A 95 -13.55 2.56 -1.10
CA VAL A 95 -12.60 3.49 -1.72
C VAL A 95 -12.19 2.95 -3.09
N GLY A 96 -11.58 3.78 -3.93
CA GLY A 96 -11.12 3.36 -5.27
C GLY A 96 -12.25 3.12 -6.27
N THR A 97 -13.47 3.56 -5.98
CA THR A 97 -14.63 3.41 -6.87
C THR A 97 -14.71 4.52 -7.92
N GLN A 98 -13.93 5.58 -7.77
CA GLN A 98 -14.02 6.79 -8.58
C GLN A 98 -13.38 6.61 -9.95
N THR A 99 -13.85 7.40 -10.92
CA THR A 99 -13.12 7.58 -12.19
C THR A 99 -12.02 8.60 -11.99
N PHE A 100 -10.80 8.29 -12.42
CA PHE A 100 -9.68 9.23 -12.38
C PHE A 100 -9.49 9.80 -13.78
N THR A 101 -9.72 11.10 -13.92
CA THR A 101 -9.64 11.80 -15.20
C THR A 101 -8.42 12.71 -15.20
N GLU A 102 -7.51 12.47 -16.15
CA GLU A 102 -6.37 13.34 -16.37
C GLU A 102 -6.84 14.64 -17.05
N VAL A 103 -6.49 15.79 -16.46
CA VAL A 103 -6.81 17.12 -16.98
C VAL A 103 -5.55 17.98 -17.08
N ASP A 104 -5.63 19.09 -17.81
CA ASP A 104 -4.56 20.08 -17.87
C ASP A 104 -4.30 20.71 -16.49
N CYS A 105 -3.03 20.88 -16.09
CA CYS A 105 -2.67 21.38 -14.76
C CYS A 105 -3.01 22.86 -14.52
N GLY A 106 -3.29 23.63 -15.58
CA GLY A 106 -3.80 24.99 -15.55
C GLY A 106 -5.33 25.07 -15.53
N SER A 107 -6.03 23.94 -15.66
CA SER A 107 -7.49 23.91 -15.52
C SER A 107 -7.91 24.22 -14.07
N GLY A 108 -9.00 24.97 -13.91
CA GLY A 108 -9.61 25.21 -12.61
C GLY A 108 -10.28 23.93 -12.08
N SER A 109 -10.10 23.63 -10.79
CA SER A 109 -10.60 22.43 -10.08
C SER A 109 -9.79 21.13 -10.33
N ILE A 110 -8.60 21.04 -9.73
CA ILE A 110 -7.80 19.81 -9.66
C ILE A 110 -7.88 19.27 -8.23
N ASP A 111 -8.15 17.97 -8.10
CA ASP A 111 -8.23 17.27 -6.81
C ASP A 111 -6.87 16.72 -6.37
N LEU A 112 -6.10 16.20 -7.32
CA LEU A 112 -4.80 15.57 -7.08
C LEU A 112 -3.77 16.04 -8.10
N ARG A 113 -2.71 16.71 -7.65
CA ARG A 113 -1.56 17.04 -8.49
C ARG A 113 -0.46 15.99 -8.30
N LEU A 114 0.07 15.44 -9.39
CA LEU A 114 1.26 14.59 -9.35
C LEU A 114 2.46 15.37 -9.92
N GLN A 115 3.39 15.70 -9.04
CA GLN A 115 4.47 16.66 -9.26
C GLN A 115 5.82 15.93 -9.19
N PHE A 116 6.51 15.84 -10.32
CA PHE A 116 7.75 15.09 -10.46
C PHE A 116 8.92 16.05 -10.68
N GLY A 117 9.75 16.22 -9.65
CA GLY A 117 10.91 17.11 -9.66
C GLY A 117 10.64 18.52 -9.11
N TYR A 118 11.68 19.12 -8.53
CA TYR A 118 11.59 20.35 -7.73
C TYR A 118 10.97 21.55 -8.47
N GLU A 119 11.18 21.64 -9.78
CA GLU A 119 10.69 22.74 -10.62
C GLU A 119 9.15 22.76 -10.68
N THR A 120 8.50 21.62 -10.44
CA THR A 120 7.04 21.49 -10.47
C THR A 120 6.35 22.01 -9.22
N LEU A 121 7.10 22.24 -8.13
CA LEU A 121 6.57 22.74 -6.87
C LEU A 121 6.27 24.25 -6.93
N THR A 122 5.14 24.65 -6.37
CA THR A 122 4.77 26.06 -6.16
C THR A 122 5.67 26.71 -5.09
N PRO A 123 5.73 28.05 -5.00
CA PRO A 123 6.48 28.73 -3.94
C PRO A 123 6.06 28.31 -2.52
N ASP A 124 4.75 28.17 -2.28
CA ASP A 124 4.22 27.73 -0.98
C ASP A 124 4.66 26.29 -0.66
N GLN A 125 4.66 25.41 -1.66
CA GLN A 125 5.11 24.03 -1.50
C GLN A 125 6.61 23.95 -1.19
N LYS A 126 7.42 24.77 -1.85
CA LYS A 126 8.87 24.88 -1.56
C LYS A 126 9.11 25.36 -0.14
N THR A 127 8.29 26.28 0.34
CA THR A 127 8.36 26.80 1.71
C THR A 127 7.96 25.72 2.72
N TYR A 128 6.86 24.99 2.47
CA TYR A 128 6.39 23.91 3.34
C TYR A 128 7.43 22.82 3.58
N PHE A 129 8.14 22.40 2.53
CA PHE A 129 9.11 21.31 2.68
C PHE A 129 10.41 21.72 3.37
N GLU A 130 10.76 23.01 3.37
CA GLU A 130 12.07 23.58 3.75
C GLU A 130 13.28 23.02 2.96
N ASP A 131 13.47 21.69 2.95
CA ASP A 131 14.45 20.93 2.18
C ASP A 131 13.77 19.74 1.46
N PRO A 132 13.22 19.94 0.24
CA PRO A 132 12.58 18.88 -0.54
C PRO A 132 13.48 17.69 -0.87
N LYS A 133 14.81 17.83 -0.76
CA LYS A 133 15.77 16.75 -1.04
C LYS A 133 15.73 15.65 0.02
N LYS A 134 15.08 15.86 1.16
CA LYS A 134 14.91 14.83 2.19
C LYS A 134 13.91 13.74 1.80
N TYR A 135 13.07 14.01 0.79
CA TYR A 135 12.00 13.11 0.37
C TYR A 135 12.38 12.39 -0.92
N ILE A 136 11.98 11.12 -1.04
CA ILE A 136 11.98 10.39 -2.32
C ILE A 136 10.61 10.58 -2.99
N GLY A 137 9.56 10.26 -2.24
CA GLY A 137 8.16 10.54 -2.54
C GLY A 137 7.47 11.06 -1.28
N VAL A 138 6.39 11.80 -1.45
CA VAL A 138 5.50 12.22 -0.36
C VAL A 138 4.12 12.63 -0.89
N ALA A 139 3.07 12.12 -0.28
CA ALA A 139 1.70 12.59 -0.42
C ALA A 139 1.41 13.68 0.64
N VAL A 140 0.87 14.81 0.19
CA VAL A 140 0.50 15.95 1.03
C VAL A 140 -0.93 16.36 0.76
N ARG A 141 -1.78 16.27 1.79
CA ARG A 141 -3.17 16.75 1.75
C ARG A 141 -3.18 18.23 2.13
N THR A 142 -3.60 19.10 1.20
CA THR A 142 -3.60 20.55 1.38
C THR A 142 -4.97 21.11 1.76
N GLU A 143 -6.04 20.39 1.42
CA GLU A 143 -7.41 20.75 1.77
C GLU A 143 -8.15 19.50 2.24
N TYR A 144 -9.04 19.67 3.21
CA TYR A 144 -9.94 18.62 3.65
C TYR A 144 -11.32 19.21 3.97
N ASP A 145 -12.33 18.71 3.29
CA ASP A 145 -13.74 19.02 3.56
C ASP A 145 -14.29 17.97 4.54
N PRO A 146 -14.46 18.30 5.82
CA PRO A 146 -14.94 17.34 6.83
C PRO A 146 -16.42 16.97 6.64
N VAL A 147 -17.19 17.81 5.95
CA VAL A 147 -18.62 17.56 5.66
C VAL A 147 -18.76 16.49 4.58
N GLN A 148 -17.92 16.58 3.53
CA GLN A 148 -17.90 15.62 2.43
C GLN A 148 -16.89 14.49 2.61
N ILE A 149 -16.06 14.55 3.65
CA ILE A 149 -14.91 13.68 3.89
C ILE A 149 -14.08 13.55 2.60
N ARG A 150 -13.69 14.71 2.05
CA ARG A 150 -12.97 14.80 0.77
C ARG A 150 -11.66 15.56 0.96
N GLY A 151 -10.56 14.96 0.55
CA GLY A 151 -9.25 15.59 0.49
C GLY A 151 -8.96 16.19 -0.89
N LYS A 152 -8.08 17.20 -0.91
CA LYS A 152 -7.29 17.56 -2.08
C LYS A 152 -5.83 17.70 -1.70
N GLY A 153 -4.95 17.61 -2.68
CA GLY A 153 -3.54 17.81 -2.42
C GLY A 153 -2.67 17.40 -3.59
N PHE A 154 -1.46 16.96 -3.25
CA PHE A 154 -0.46 16.60 -4.24
C PHE A 154 0.40 15.42 -3.78
N ILE A 155 0.94 14.69 -4.75
CA ILE A 155 2.06 13.78 -4.57
C ILE A 155 3.28 14.44 -5.18
N TYR A 156 4.34 14.60 -4.40
CA TYR A 156 5.65 15.03 -4.88
C TYR A 156 6.59 13.84 -4.95
N VAL A 157 7.25 13.67 -6.09
CA VAL A 157 8.37 12.73 -6.26
C VAL A 157 9.61 13.55 -6.61
N ALA A 158 10.66 13.42 -5.81
CA ALA A 158 11.86 14.22 -5.97
C ALA A 158 12.62 13.89 -7.25
N SER A 159 13.35 14.87 -7.78
CA SER A 159 14.28 14.66 -8.89
C SER A 159 15.34 13.62 -8.51
N ASP A 160 15.85 12.87 -9.47
CA ASP A 160 16.99 11.95 -9.32
C ASP A 160 18.26 12.46 -9.98
N THR A 161 18.17 13.61 -10.66
CA THR A 161 19.29 14.35 -11.24
C THR A 161 19.20 15.84 -10.87
N GLY A 162 20.26 16.60 -11.17
CA GLY A 162 20.30 18.04 -10.92
C GLY A 162 20.54 18.45 -9.45
N PRO A 163 20.58 19.75 -9.17
CA PRO A 163 20.97 20.29 -7.85
C PRO A 163 19.93 20.05 -6.73
N TYR A 164 18.69 19.71 -7.11
CA TYR A 164 17.59 19.39 -6.19
C TYR A 164 17.20 17.91 -6.22
N ALA A 165 18.11 17.04 -6.65
CA ALA A 165 17.91 15.60 -6.52
C ALA A 165 17.74 15.19 -5.05
N TYR A 166 17.00 14.10 -4.80
CA TYR A 166 16.91 13.52 -3.46
C TYR A 166 18.30 13.24 -2.89
N ARG A 167 18.41 13.33 -1.56
CA ARG A 167 19.68 13.16 -0.87
C ARG A 167 20.16 11.73 -1.03
N ASN A 168 21.25 11.57 -1.76
CA ASN A 168 21.89 10.28 -1.99
C ASN A 168 23.31 10.31 -1.40
N ASN A 169 23.53 9.58 -0.31
CA ASN A 169 24.84 9.41 0.31
C ASN A 169 25.70 8.30 -0.36
N GLY A 170 25.39 7.95 -1.61
CA GLY A 170 26.03 6.88 -2.37
C GLY A 170 25.39 5.50 -2.20
N THR A 171 24.31 5.39 -1.42
CA THR A 171 23.61 4.11 -1.20
C THR A 171 22.37 3.94 -2.07
N LEU A 172 21.87 5.01 -2.68
CA LEU A 172 20.70 4.98 -3.57
C LEU A 172 21.13 4.98 -5.04
N VAL A 173 20.29 4.40 -5.91
CA VAL A 173 20.52 4.37 -7.36
C VAL A 173 20.56 5.81 -7.90
N ALA A 174 21.53 6.12 -8.76
CA ALA A 174 21.54 7.37 -9.54
C ALA A 174 20.69 7.17 -10.81
N GLY A 175 19.95 8.21 -11.24
CA GLY A 175 19.06 8.07 -12.40
C GLY A 175 17.95 7.02 -12.18
N ALA A 176 17.47 6.89 -10.93
CA ALA A 176 16.50 5.87 -10.53
C ALA A 176 15.23 5.89 -11.38
N TRP A 177 14.81 7.04 -11.89
CA TRP A 177 13.57 7.19 -12.64
C TRP A 177 13.67 6.71 -14.07
N GLN A 178 14.88 6.45 -14.59
CA GLN A 178 15.09 5.69 -15.82
C GLN A 178 14.66 4.22 -15.70
N LYS A 179 14.32 3.76 -14.49
CA LYS A 179 13.82 2.41 -14.20
C LYS A 179 12.33 2.49 -13.86
N PRO A 180 11.42 2.33 -14.84
CA PRO A 180 9.98 2.53 -14.66
C PRO A 180 9.39 1.79 -13.46
N LYS A 181 9.91 0.60 -13.16
CA LYS A 181 9.47 -0.24 -12.04
C LYS A 181 9.72 0.40 -10.67
N LEU A 182 10.85 1.08 -10.49
CA LEU A 182 11.17 1.74 -9.21
C LEU A 182 10.25 2.94 -8.99
N LEU A 183 10.02 3.74 -10.04
CA LEU A 183 9.07 4.84 -9.99
C LEU A 183 7.63 4.34 -9.75
N GLN A 184 7.25 3.21 -10.35
CA GLN A 184 5.96 2.56 -10.07
C GLN A 184 5.80 2.26 -8.57
N TYR A 185 6.79 1.65 -7.92
CA TYR A 185 6.72 1.34 -6.48
C TYR A 185 6.59 2.59 -5.61
N VAL A 186 7.31 3.66 -5.94
CA VAL A 186 7.18 4.95 -5.23
C VAL A 186 5.76 5.49 -5.36
N LEU A 187 5.21 5.52 -6.58
CA LEU A 187 3.84 6.00 -6.79
C LEU A 187 2.79 5.10 -6.14
N LEU A 188 3.01 3.79 -6.10
CA LEU A 188 2.11 2.87 -5.41
C LEU A 188 2.08 3.16 -3.91
N HIS A 189 3.23 3.43 -3.29
CA HIS A 189 3.30 3.82 -1.88
C HIS A 189 2.54 5.13 -1.62
N GLU A 190 2.85 6.20 -2.36
CA GLU A 190 2.22 7.51 -2.15
C GLU A 190 0.72 7.51 -2.46
N LEU A 191 0.29 6.80 -3.51
CA LEU A 191 -1.14 6.63 -3.78
C LEU A 191 -1.83 5.80 -2.69
N GLY A 192 -1.12 4.88 -2.02
CA GLY A 192 -1.64 4.16 -0.87
C GLY A 192 -2.13 5.13 0.22
N HIS A 193 -1.35 6.18 0.50
CA HIS A 193 -1.75 7.24 1.43
C HIS A 193 -2.96 8.05 0.94
N VAL A 194 -3.06 8.35 -0.36
CA VAL A 194 -4.26 8.99 -0.94
C VAL A 194 -5.51 8.13 -0.75
N PHE A 195 -5.37 6.80 -0.82
CA PHE A 195 -6.43 5.85 -0.51
C PHE A 195 -6.64 5.57 0.99
N GLY A 196 -5.93 6.27 1.88
CA GLY A 196 -6.09 6.18 3.33
C GLY A 196 -5.40 4.99 3.98
N LEU A 197 -4.40 4.41 3.31
CA LEU A 197 -3.55 3.38 3.91
C LEU A 197 -2.44 4.08 4.71
N PRO A 198 -2.35 3.84 6.04
CA PRO A 198 -1.24 4.35 6.84
C PRO A 198 0.02 3.52 6.57
N HIS A 199 1.14 3.99 7.10
CA HIS A 199 2.31 3.14 7.19
C HIS A 199 2.02 1.84 7.98
N ALA A 200 2.62 0.75 7.50
CA ALA A 200 2.56 -0.56 8.14
C ALA A 200 3.97 -1.06 8.48
N GLY A 201 4.06 -2.07 9.35
CA GLY A 201 5.36 -2.61 9.79
C GLY A 201 6.23 -3.25 8.70
N GLY A 202 5.68 -3.52 7.51
CA GLY A 202 6.42 -4.12 6.40
C GLY A 202 5.68 -4.02 5.06
N GLY A 203 6.31 -4.48 3.99
CA GLY A 203 5.73 -4.49 2.64
C GLY A 203 5.73 -3.11 1.96
N LEU A 204 4.82 -2.95 1.00
CA LEU A 204 4.67 -1.76 0.16
C LEU A 204 4.47 -0.47 0.99
N MET A 205 3.74 -0.55 2.10
CA MET A 205 3.45 0.60 2.97
C MET A 205 4.44 0.73 4.14
N SER A 206 5.64 0.14 4.07
CA SER A 206 6.65 0.32 5.12
C SER A 206 7.25 1.73 5.08
N GLN A 207 7.51 2.34 6.24
CA GLN A 207 8.13 3.67 6.32
C GLN A 207 9.52 3.74 5.64
N THR A 208 10.27 2.63 5.60
CA THR A 208 11.59 2.56 4.95
C THR A 208 11.53 2.07 3.50
N PHE A 209 10.33 1.84 2.96
CA PHE A 209 10.13 1.14 1.69
C PHE A 209 10.83 1.85 0.53
N LEU A 210 10.66 3.18 0.41
CA LEU A 210 11.24 3.94 -0.70
C LEU A 210 12.76 3.89 -0.72
N GLU A 211 13.40 4.00 0.45
CA GLU A 211 14.86 3.86 0.58
C GLU A 211 15.33 2.45 0.19
N GLN A 212 14.56 1.42 0.55
CA GLN A 212 14.87 0.03 0.22
C GLN A 212 14.73 -0.24 -1.28
N VAL A 213 13.66 0.27 -1.92
CA VAL A 213 13.43 0.14 -3.37
C VAL A 213 14.56 0.79 -4.16
N LEU A 214 15.03 1.95 -3.72
CA LEU A 214 16.12 2.68 -4.38
C LEU A 214 17.51 2.25 -3.94
N ASN A 215 17.64 1.29 -3.02
CA ASN A 215 18.94 0.88 -2.52
C ASN A 215 19.77 0.20 -3.62
N THR A 216 21.01 0.65 -3.82
CA THR A 216 21.96 0.10 -4.82
C THR A 216 22.17 -1.41 -4.73
N LYS A 217 21.98 -2.02 -3.54
CA LYS A 217 22.12 -3.47 -3.34
C LYS A 217 20.84 -4.26 -3.62
N LEU A 218 19.68 -3.60 -3.65
CA LEU A 218 18.37 -4.26 -3.71
C LEU A 218 17.57 -3.92 -4.97
N TYR A 219 17.85 -2.78 -5.63
CA TYR A 219 16.99 -2.29 -6.72
C TYR A 219 16.87 -3.29 -7.88
N GLU A 220 17.90 -4.09 -8.16
CA GLU A 220 17.87 -5.15 -9.19
C GLU A 220 16.82 -6.22 -8.88
N ILE A 221 16.60 -6.52 -7.60
CA ILE A 221 15.57 -7.44 -7.12
C ILE A 221 14.19 -6.81 -7.36
N PHE A 222 13.98 -5.56 -6.90
CA PHE A 222 12.72 -4.84 -7.13
C PHE A 222 12.41 -4.61 -8.61
N SER A 223 13.44 -4.45 -9.46
CA SER A 223 13.25 -4.28 -10.90
C SER A 223 12.72 -5.55 -11.59
N LYS A 224 12.84 -6.71 -10.96
CA LYS A 224 12.44 -8.02 -11.51
C LYS A 224 11.20 -8.60 -10.85
N ILE A 225 10.88 -8.20 -9.63
CA ILE A 225 9.70 -8.65 -8.90
C ILE A 225 8.44 -7.99 -9.49
N GLU A 226 7.38 -8.77 -9.68
CA GLU A 226 6.07 -8.24 -10.06
C GLU A 226 5.42 -7.47 -8.90
N VAL A 227 4.51 -6.55 -9.20
CA VAL A 227 3.76 -5.90 -8.11
C VAL A 227 2.79 -6.93 -7.55
N GLU A 228 3.06 -7.41 -6.35
CA GLU A 228 2.18 -8.34 -5.64
C GLU A 228 0.96 -7.59 -5.09
N SER A 229 -0.12 -8.33 -4.84
CA SER A 229 -1.30 -7.79 -4.19
C SER A 229 -0.99 -7.41 -2.74
N TYR A 230 -1.45 -6.23 -2.32
CA TYR A 230 -1.23 -5.71 -0.97
C TYR A 230 -2.33 -6.13 -0.01
N LEU A 231 -3.60 -6.08 -0.44
CA LEU A 231 -4.76 -6.31 0.43
C LEU A 231 -5.26 -7.76 0.40
N SER A 232 -4.89 -8.52 -0.63
CA SER A 232 -5.38 -9.89 -0.81
C SER A 232 -4.25 -10.86 -1.15
N PRO A 233 -4.42 -12.17 -0.91
CA PRO A 233 -3.47 -13.17 -1.36
C PRO A 233 -3.38 -13.19 -2.89
N ASN A 234 -2.20 -13.48 -3.44
CA ASN A 234 -2.04 -13.66 -4.87
C ASN A 234 -2.90 -14.85 -5.35
N ALA A 235 -3.63 -14.66 -6.45
CA ALA A 235 -4.45 -15.71 -7.06
C ALA A 235 -3.59 -16.88 -7.57
N GLN A 236 -2.32 -16.63 -7.87
CA GLN A 236 -1.35 -17.65 -8.21
C GLN A 236 -0.06 -17.42 -7.43
N VAL A 237 0.46 -18.49 -6.80
CA VAL A 237 1.77 -18.47 -6.15
C VAL A 237 2.62 -19.61 -6.69
N LYS A 238 3.89 -19.31 -6.97
CA LYS A 238 4.86 -20.25 -7.54
C LYS A 238 6.07 -20.32 -6.62
N MET A 239 6.45 -21.54 -6.26
CA MET A 239 7.68 -21.84 -5.52
C MET A 239 8.58 -22.66 -6.44
N CYS A 240 9.84 -22.25 -6.58
CA CYS A 240 10.85 -23.00 -7.34
C CYS A 240 12.06 -23.28 -6.46
N ASP A 241 12.50 -22.26 -5.73
CA ASP A 241 13.60 -22.39 -4.78
C ASP A 241 13.13 -23.07 -3.49
N GLY A 242 14.00 -23.89 -2.90
CA GLY A 242 13.74 -24.55 -1.62
C GLY A 242 12.76 -25.72 -1.65
N ILE A 243 12.33 -26.19 -2.84
CA ILE A 243 11.55 -27.43 -2.96
C ILE A 243 12.43 -28.64 -2.66
N ASP A 244 12.24 -29.24 -1.49
CA ASP A 244 12.92 -30.47 -1.08
C ASP A 244 12.19 -31.74 -1.57
N SER A 245 12.84 -32.90 -1.40
CA SER A 245 12.26 -34.20 -1.79
C SER A 245 10.95 -34.50 -1.05
N ASN A 246 10.82 -34.04 0.19
CA ASN A 246 9.63 -34.23 1.00
C ASN A 246 8.42 -33.49 0.45
N THR A 247 8.62 -32.23 0.04
CA THR A 247 7.61 -31.40 -0.60
C THR A 247 7.14 -32.06 -1.90
N ARG A 248 8.08 -32.49 -2.75
CA ARG A 248 7.75 -33.19 -4.01
C ARG A 248 6.95 -34.45 -3.73
N GLN A 249 7.40 -35.29 -2.79
CA GLN A 249 6.71 -36.52 -2.42
C GLN A 249 5.31 -36.26 -1.84
N TRP A 250 5.15 -35.19 -1.04
CA TRP A 250 3.86 -34.84 -0.47
C TRP A 250 2.84 -34.44 -1.55
N PHE A 251 3.25 -33.64 -2.54
CA PHE A 251 2.38 -33.29 -3.67
C PHE A 251 2.28 -34.38 -4.75
N GLY A 252 3.12 -35.42 -4.70
CA GLY A 252 3.23 -36.41 -5.78
C GLY A 252 3.89 -35.84 -7.04
N ALA A 253 4.71 -34.79 -6.89
CA ALA A 253 5.47 -34.21 -7.99
C ALA A 253 6.65 -35.12 -8.39
N PRO A 254 6.97 -35.22 -9.69
CA PRO A 254 8.21 -35.85 -10.14
C PRO A 254 9.44 -35.28 -9.43
N LEU A 255 10.43 -36.12 -9.12
CA LEU A 255 11.64 -35.71 -8.38
C LEU A 255 12.43 -34.60 -9.09
N GLN A 256 12.33 -34.55 -10.42
CA GLN A 256 12.94 -33.54 -11.28
C GLN A 256 12.15 -32.23 -11.35
N SER A 257 10.93 -32.16 -10.80
CA SER A 257 10.14 -30.92 -10.83
C SER A 257 10.89 -29.81 -10.09
N ALA A 258 11.24 -28.75 -10.81
CA ALA A 258 11.88 -27.58 -10.24
C ALA A 258 10.90 -26.67 -9.51
N CYS A 259 9.62 -26.66 -9.89
CA CYS A 259 8.63 -25.74 -9.34
C CYS A 259 7.29 -26.40 -9.01
N ILE A 260 6.57 -25.80 -8.05
CA ILE A 260 5.17 -26.07 -7.72
C ILE A 260 4.40 -24.75 -7.76
N THR A 261 3.27 -24.74 -8.45
CA THR A 261 2.39 -23.57 -8.58
C THR A 261 1.02 -23.90 -8.01
N LEU A 262 0.52 -23.02 -7.14
CA LEU A 262 -0.84 -23.06 -6.62
C LEU A 262 -1.64 -21.94 -7.26
N SER A 263 -2.74 -22.29 -7.92
CA SER A 263 -3.66 -21.34 -8.55
C SER A 263 -5.04 -21.41 -7.89
N GLN A 264 -5.51 -20.31 -7.31
CA GLN A 264 -6.78 -20.20 -6.63
C GLN A 264 -7.94 -20.48 -7.59
N LYS A 265 -8.93 -21.26 -7.13
CA LYS A 265 -10.12 -21.57 -7.92
C LYS A 265 -11.29 -20.65 -7.54
N ALA A 266 -12.22 -20.44 -8.47
CA ALA A 266 -13.42 -19.63 -8.25
C ALA A 266 -14.28 -20.11 -7.07
N GLN A 267 -14.36 -21.43 -6.83
CA GLN A 267 -15.09 -22.03 -5.70
C GLN A 267 -14.27 -22.07 -4.39
N GLY A 268 -13.11 -21.40 -4.35
CA GLY A 268 -12.13 -21.52 -3.28
C GLY A 268 -11.19 -22.73 -3.44
N GLY A 269 -10.18 -22.78 -2.58
CA GLY A 269 -9.10 -23.77 -2.68
C GLY A 269 -8.12 -23.47 -3.82
N TYR A 270 -7.25 -24.42 -4.15
CA TYR A 270 -6.17 -24.25 -5.11
C TYR A 270 -6.02 -25.45 -6.04
N GLN A 271 -5.82 -25.20 -7.33
CA GLN A 271 -5.24 -26.17 -8.24
C GLN A 271 -3.72 -26.20 -8.05
N VAL A 272 -3.16 -27.40 -7.87
CA VAL A 272 -1.71 -27.57 -7.70
C VAL A 272 -1.13 -28.16 -8.97
N THR A 273 -0.14 -27.48 -9.52
CA THR A 273 0.57 -27.90 -10.74
C THR A 273 2.08 -27.94 -10.48
N GLY A 274 2.76 -28.87 -11.14
CA GLY A 274 4.21 -28.95 -11.18
C GLY A 274 4.77 -28.21 -12.39
N GLU A 275 6.07 -28.38 -12.61
CA GLU A 275 6.76 -27.87 -13.80
C GLU A 275 6.11 -28.38 -15.09
N GLY A 276 6.12 -27.54 -16.14
CA GLY A 276 5.45 -27.83 -17.40
C GLY A 276 3.91 -27.87 -17.33
N GLY A 277 3.31 -27.43 -16.21
CA GLY A 277 1.86 -27.40 -16.03
C GLY A 277 1.23 -28.76 -15.69
N VAL A 278 2.04 -29.76 -15.31
CA VAL A 278 1.54 -31.08 -14.92
C VAL A 278 0.64 -30.94 -13.69
N LYS A 279 -0.62 -31.36 -13.80
CA LYS A 279 -1.57 -31.30 -12.69
C LYS A 279 -1.20 -32.33 -11.62
N LEU A 280 -0.90 -31.85 -10.42
CA LEU A 280 -0.51 -32.68 -9.27
C LEU A 280 -1.71 -33.03 -8.39
N GLY A 281 -2.71 -32.14 -8.35
CA GLY A 281 -3.94 -32.37 -7.61
C GLY A 281 -4.71 -31.08 -7.33
N THR A 282 -5.58 -31.13 -6.35
CA THR A 282 -6.39 -29.98 -5.90
C THR A 282 -6.41 -29.91 -4.38
N LEU A 283 -6.06 -28.74 -3.83
CA LEU A 283 -6.28 -28.41 -2.43
C LEU A 283 -7.70 -27.85 -2.28
N LYS A 284 -8.53 -28.48 -1.44
CA LYS A 284 -9.91 -28.05 -1.20
C LYS A 284 -9.98 -26.67 -0.50
N PRO A 285 -11.14 -25.99 -0.54
CA PRO A 285 -11.34 -24.78 0.25
C PRO A 285 -10.95 -24.99 1.72
N VAL A 286 -10.36 -23.97 2.33
CA VAL A 286 -9.95 -24.01 3.74
C VAL A 286 -11.18 -23.94 4.61
N VAL A 287 -11.33 -24.92 5.51
CA VAL A 287 -12.27 -24.87 6.63
C VAL A 287 -11.62 -24.04 7.72
N ILE A 288 -12.04 -22.78 7.81
CA ILE A 288 -11.44 -21.78 8.70
C ILE A 288 -11.59 -22.22 10.16
N ASN A 289 -10.48 -22.17 10.90
CA ASN A 289 -10.50 -22.26 12.36
C ASN A 289 -10.68 -20.85 12.92
N ILE A 290 -11.77 -20.59 13.65
CA ILE A 290 -12.06 -19.25 14.18
C ILE A 290 -10.96 -18.73 15.11
N MET A 291 -10.24 -19.63 15.79
CA MET A 291 -9.11 -19.26 16.67
C MET A 291 -7.88 -18.79 15.89
N ASP A 292 -7.78 -19.14 14.61
CA ASP A 292 -6.69 -18.79 13.71
C ASP A 292 -7.10 -17.71 12.69
N LEU A 293 -8.30 -17.13 12.84
CA LEU A 293 -8.72 -15.98 12.07
C LEU A 293 -8.17 -14.72 12.73
N ARG A 294 -7.27 -14.03 12.04
CA ARG A 294 -6.78 -12.71 12.44
C ARG A 294 -7.16 -11.71 11.36
N SER A 295 -7.87 -10.66 11.74
CA SER A 295 -8.19 -9.57 10.84
C SER A 295 -7.72 -8.25 11.44
N LYS A 296 -7.23 -7.36 10.58
CA LYS A 296 -6.90 -5.98 10.93
C LYS A 296 -7.42 -5.07 9.82
N PRO A 297 -8.03 -3.93 10.14
CA PRO A 297 -8.37 -2.95 9.12
C PRO A 297 -7.08 -2.49 8.44
N ALA A 298 -7.08 -2.50 7.11
CA ALA A 298 -6.04 -1.89 6.29
C ALA A 298 -6.11 -0.36 6.38
N MET A 299 -7.31 0.18 6.63
CA MET A 299 -7.58 1.59 6.82
C MET A 299 -8.70 1.81 7.81
N VAL A 300 -8.65 2.93 8.51
CA VAL A 300 -9.70 3.41 9.41
C VAL A 300 -10.12 4.79 8.93
N LEU A 301 -11.42 4.98 8.79
CA LEU A 301 -12.02 6.26 8.48
C LEU A 301 -12.51 6.90 9.78
N ASN A 302 -11.91 8.01 10.18
CA ASN A 302 -12.42 8.85 11.25
C ASN A 302 -13.53 9.76 10.72
N LEU A 303 -14.61 9.89 11.49
CA LEU A 303 -15.83 10.59 11.09
C LEU A 303 -15.93 11.91 11.88
N PRO A 304 -15.71 13.06 11.23
CA PRO A 304 -16.01 14.37 11.84
C PRO A 304 -17.49 14.46 12.22
N ASP A 305 -17.82 15.17 13.30
CA ASP A 305 -19.21 15.33 13.76
C ASP A 305 -20.09 16.02 12.69
N GLU A 306 -19.50 16.87 11.85
CA GLU A 306 -20.15 17.60 10.78
C GLU A 306 -20.35 16.82 9.47
N GLN A 307 -19.86 15.58 9.38
CA GLN A 307 -19.95 14.78 8.16
C GLN A 307 -21.40 14.48 7.76
N LYS A 308 -21.69 14.45 6.45
CA LYS A 308 -23.04 14.19 5.91
C LYS A 308 -23.09 12.96 4.99
N ILE A 309 -22.02 12.17 4.94
CA ILE A 309 -21.86 11.06 4.01
C ILE A 309 -22.49 9.77 4.55
N PHE A 310 -22.40 9.56 5.86
CA PHE A 310 -22.87 8.36 6.54
C PHE A 310 -23.96 8.70 7.55
N THR A 311 -25.04 7.92 7.57
CA THR A 311 -26.09 8.07 8.59
C THR A 311 -25.65 7.49 9.94
N PRO A 312 -26.25 7.91 11.08
CA PRO A 312 -25.96 7.31 12.39
C PRO A 312 -26.12 5.79 12.41
N GLU A 313 -27.04 5.24 11.62
CA GLU A 313 -27.26 3.80 11.47
C GLU A 313 -26.10 3.13 10.70
N GLU A 314 -25.61 3.74 9.61
CA GLU A 314 -24.45 3.24 8.87
C GLU A 314 -23.18 3.24 9.75
N THR A 315 -22.98 4.28 10.57
CA THR A 315 -21.82 4.38 11.46
C THR A 315 -21.97 3.54 12.72
N LYS A 316 -23.19 3.13 13.06
CA LYS A 316 -23.56 2.50 14.35
C LYS A 316 -23.22 3.42 15.53
N PHE A 317 -23.43 4.72 15.36
CA PHE A 317 -23.11 5.76 16.35
C PHE A 317 -21.62 5.82 16.75
N ARG A 318 -20.72 5.30 15.91
CA ARG A 318 -19.27 5.41 16.13
C ARG A 318 -18.70 6.62 15.42
N SER A 319 -17.61 7.17 15.96
CA SER A 319 -16.80 8.23 15.34
C SER A 319 -15.77 7.68 14.34
N PHE A 320 -15.84 6.39 14.00
CA PHE A 320 -14.97 5.77 13.02
C PHE A 320 -15.64 4.58 12.33
N MET A 321 -15.11 4.22 11.16
CA MET A 321 -15.50 3.05 10.38
C MET A 321 -14.26 2.30 9.93
N ASN A 322 -14.34 0.97 9.85
CA ASN A 322 -13.26 0.14 9.31
C ASN A 322 -13.41 0.00 7.79
N GLY A 323 -12.33 0.22 7.04
CA GLY A 323 -12.31 -0.03 5.60
C GLY A 323 -11.95 -1.48 5.28
N ALA A 324 -11.32 -1.69 4.12
CA ALA A 324 -10.80 -2.99 3.69
C ALA A 324 -10.04 -3.69 4.83
N MET A 325 -10.26 -4.99 5.02
CA MET A 325 -9.59 -5.78 6.05
C MET A 325 -8.45 -6.61 5.45
N MET A 326 -7.28 -6.58 6.07
CA MET A 326 -6.23 -7.57 5.85
C MET A 326 -6.53 -8.79 6.72
N ILE A 327 -6.67 -9.96 6.08
CA ILE A 327 -7.04 -11.19 6.77
C ILE A 327 -5.92 -12.22 6.67
N ASP A 328 -5.51 -12.73 7.82
CA ASP A 328 -4.72 -13.93 7.97
C ASP A 328 -5.66 -15.05 8.45
N ILE A 329 -5.87 -16.05 7.59
CA ILE A 329 -6.73 -17.20 7.86
C ILE A 329 -5.89 -18.45 8.07
N GLY A 330 -6.12 -19.15 9.18
CA GLY A 330 -5.67 -20.52 9.39
C GLY A 330 -6.83 -21.50 9.39
N GLY A 331 -6.61 -22.72 8.89
CA GLY A 331 -7.65 -23.73 8.91
C GLY A 331 -7.22 -25.07 8.32
N THR A 332 -8.11 -26.03 8.35
CA THR A 332 -7.86 -27.35 7.77
C THR A 332 -8.31 -27.40 6.31
N SER A 333 -7.64 -28.23 5.52
CA SER A 333 -7.97 -28.50 4.13
C SER A 333 -7.61 -29.95 3.80
N THR A 334 -7.98 -30.38 2.61
CA THR A 334 -7.65 -31.70 2.07
C THR A 334 -7.06 -31.53 0.68
N PHE A 335 -5.85 -32.04 0.49
CA PHE A 335 -5.25 -32.18 -0.83
C PHE A 335 -5.72 -33.49 -1.46
N ILE A 336 -6.25 -33.42 -2.67
CA ILE A 336 -6.67 -34.56 -3.50
C ILE A 336 -5.66 -34.71 -4.64
N PRO A 337 -4.76 -35.70 -4.56
CA PRO A 337 -3.78 -35.97 -5.61
C PRO A 337 -4.43 -36.39 -6.93
N GLU A 338 -3.83 -36.03 -8.06
CA GLU A 338 -4.33 -36.39 -9.39
C GLU A 338 -4.10 -37.88 -9.71
N ASN A 339 -3.03 -38.47 -9.18
CA ASN A 339 -2.60 -39.85 -9.46
C ASN A 339 -3.45 -40.93 -8.77
N GLY A 340 -4.60 -40.58 -8.19
CA GLY A 340 -5.49 -41.51 -7.49
C GLY A 340 -5.01 -41.96 -6.11
N THR A 341 -3.90 -41.41 -5.59
CA THR A 341 -3.49 -41.69 -4.20
C THR A 341 -4.49 -41.10 -3.20
N ALA A 342 -4.49 -41.67 -1.98
CA ALA A 342 -5.43 -41.26 -0.94
C ALA A 342 -5.34 -39.75 -0.63
N PRO A 343 -6.47 -39.07 -0.37
CA PRO A 343 -6.47 -37.67 0.04
C PRO A 343 -5.61 -37.43 1.28
N LYS A 344 -4.91 -36.29 1.31
CA LYS A 344 -4.00 -35.92 2.39
C LYS A 344 -4.56 -34.73 3.15
N SER A 345 -4.66 -34.84 4.46
CA SER A 345 -5.02 -33.70 5.32
C SER A 345 -3.92 -32.65 5.30
N ALA A 346 -4.32 -31.39 5.30
CA ALA A 346 -3.43 -30.25 5.37
C ALA A 346 -3.97 -29.22 6.37
N TYR A 347 -3.07 -28.50 7.02
CA TYR A 347 -3.38 -27.23 7.65
C TYR A 347 -2.82 -26.12 6.77
N VAL A 348 -3.64 -25.12 6.47
CA VAL A 348 -3.30 -24.05 5.53
C VAL A 348 -3.40 -22.72 6.25
N ARG A 349 -2.39 -21.88 6.08
CA ARG A 349 -2.39 -20.50 6.54
C ARG A 349 -2.19 -19.55 5.36
N ILE A 350 -3.09 -18.59 5.22
CA ILE A 350 -3.14 -17.67 4.08
C ILE A 350 -3.20 -16.24 4.62
N SER A 351 -2.28 -15.39 4.19
CA SER A 351 -2.31 -13.95 4.41
C SER A 351 -2.10 -13.22 3.08
N PRO A 352 -2.27 -11.88 2.99
CA PRO A 352 -2.00 -11.16 1.75
C PRO A 352 -0.59 -11.40 1.21
N THR A 353 0.39 -11.59 2.10
CA THR A 353 1.81 -11.71 1.74
C THR A 353 2.39 -13.11 1.93
N SER A 354 1.59 -14.12 2.30
CA SER A 354 2.12 -15.47 2.55
C SER A 354 1.10 -16.58 2.34
N LEU A 355 1.59 -17.74 1.90
CA LEU A 355 0.83 -18.99 1.88
C LEU A 355 1.69 -20.11 2.48
N ALA A 356 1.22 -20.73 3.55
CA ALA A 356 1.86 -21.87 4.17
C ALA A 356 0.93 -23.08 4.20
N ILE A 357 1.43 -24.24 3.79
CA ILE A 357 0.73 -25.51 3.86
C ILE A 357 1.56 -26.46 4.73
N PHE A 358 0.92 -27.03 5.73
CA PHE A 358 1.48 -28.03 6.62
C PHE A 358 0.78 -29.35 6.36
N GLY A 359 1.57 -30.38 6.11
CA GLY A 359 1.07 -31.73 5.82
C GLY A 359 1.67 -32.75 6.77
N SER A 360 0.96 -33.85 6.96
CA SER A 360 1.52 -35.01 7.66
C SER A 360 2.49 -35.77 6.75
N SER A 361 3.58 -36.24 7.33
CA SER A 361 4.48 -37.22 6.72
C SER A 361 4.93 -38.21 7.79
N GLY A 362 4.26 -39.37 7.82
CA GLY A 362 4.35 -40.27 8.96
C GLY A 362 3.72 -39.62 10.21
N PRO A 363 4.37 -39.66 11.39
CA PRO A 363 3.83 -39.09 12.63
C PRO A 363 4.07 -37.58 12.76
N MET A 364 4.86 -36.97 11.87
CA MET A 364 5.25 -35.57 11.98
C MET A 364 4.40 -34.68 11.07
N ILE A 365 3.98 -33.53 11.59
CA ILE A 365 3.44 -32.41 10.82
C ILE A 365 4.60 -31.50 10.45
N ARG A 366 4.73 -31.16 9.16
CA ARG A 366 5.80 -30.29 8.67
C ARG A 366 5.28 -29.35 7.58
N PRO A 367 5.94 -28.20 7.36
CA PRO A 367 5.66 -27.39 6.19
C PRO A 367 5.97 -28.20 4.93
N VAL A 368 5.03 -28.21 3.99
CA VAL A 368 5.16 -28.82 2.66
C VAL A 368 5.10 -27.77 1.56
N PHE A 369 4.65 -26.56 1.87
CA PHE A 369 4.71 -25.42 0.96
C PHE A 369 4.84 -24.15 1.78
N LEU A 370 5.86 -23.33 1.50
CA LEU A 370 6.07 -22.05 2.16
C LEU A 370 6.34 -20.99 1.10
N TYR A 371 5.35 -20.13 0.88
CA TYR A 371 5.48 -18.96 0.06
C TYR A 371 5.42 -17.71 0.94
N ASN A 372 6.41 -16.84 0.78
CA ASN A 372 6.36 -15.47 1.25
C ASN A 372 6.47 -14.56 0.03
N SER A 373 5.80 -13.41 0.10
CA SER A 373 5.90 -12.35 -0.88
C SER A 373 7.38 -12.05 -1.17
N LEU A 374 7.72 -11.97 -2.45
CA LEU A 374 9.09 -11.63 -2.86
C LEU A 374 9.44 -10.22 -2.38
N LEU A 375 8.46 -9.31 -2.38
CA LEU A 375 8.60 -7.98 -1.80
C LEU A 375 8.94 -8.06 -0.31
N ALA A 376 8.14 -8.78 0.49
CA ALA A 376 8.38 -8.95 1.91
C ALA A 376 9.75 -9.59 2.20
N THR A 377 10.16 -10.55 1.37
CA THR A 377 11.45 -11.23 1.48
C THR A 377 12.63 -10.29 1.19
N ALA A 378 12.55 -9.49 0.12
CA ALA A 378 13.55 -8.48 -0.20
C ALA A 378 13.72 -7.45 0.94
N LEU A 379 12.61 -7.05 1.57
CA LEU A 379 12.63 -6.11 2.69
C LEU A 379 13.28 -6.73 3.94
N MET A 380 13.03 -8.00 4.24
CA MET A 380 13.68 -8.68 5.38
C MET A 380 15.21 -8.74 5.24
N ILE A 381 15.73 -9.02 4.04
CA ILE A 381 17.19 -9.08 3.77
C ILE A 381 17.86 -7.75 4.13
N SER A 382 17.21 -6.62 3.85
CA SER A 382 17.76 -5.29 4.13
C SER A 382 17.97 -5.02 5.64
N THR A 383 17.04 -5.49 6.49
CA THR A 383 17.05 -5.21 7.93
C THR A 383 18.13 -5.98 8.70
N GLN A 384 18.58 -7.11 8.15
CA GLN A 384 19.63 -7.92 8.79
C GLN A 384 21.04 -7.38 8.51
N GLY A 385 21.22 -6.62 7.42
CA GLY A 385 22.52 -6.08 7.00
C GLY A 385 22.99 -4.86 7.79
N THR A 386 22.12 -4.21 8.57
CA THR A 386 22.42 -2.94 9.28
C THR A 386 22.78 -3.11 10.75
N LYS A 387 22.76 -4.32 11.31
CA LYS A 387 23.17 -4.61 12.70
C LYS A 387 24.63 -5.04 12.83
N LYS A 388 25.56 -4.31 12.22
CA LYS A 388 27.00 -4.54 12.41
C LYS A 388 27.68 -3.37 13.09
#